data_AF-A0A0G4EW91-F1
#
_entry.id   AF-A0A0G4EW91-F1
#
_cell.length_a   1.000
_cell.length_b   1.000
_cell.length_c   1.000
_cell.angle_alpha   90.00
_cell.angle_beta   90.00
_cell.angle_gamma   90.00
#
_symmetry.space_group_name_H-M   'P 1'
#
loop_
_entity.id
_entity.type
_entity.pdbx_description
1 polymer ?
#
loop_
_entity_poly.entity_id
_entity_poly.type
_entity_poly.pdbx_seq_one_letter_code
_entity_poly.pdbx_strand_id
1 'polypeptide(L)'
;MNVCSSGLLERIQYLVSGNIQELTLLAPLGADVSAHAHVPSVSRVWVDVGLDVFLEFSLSEAVAFLTAKLDRLTSEVKASLERLSAVRARLEKLQTDGILFRQ
;
A
#
# COMPACT_ATOMS: atom_id res chain seq x y z
N MET A 1 21.36 7.03 -6.51
CA MET A 1 20.10 7.75 -6.77
C MET A 1 18.98 6.80 -6.40
N ASN A 2 18.41 6.97 -5.20
CA ASN A 2 17.40 6.06 -4.66
C ASN A 2 16.06 6.79 -4.80
N VAL A 3 15.24 6.40 -5.77
CA VAL A 3 13.85 6.85 -5.78
C VAL A 3 13.23 6.15 -4.57
N CYS A 4 13.02 6.89 -3.49
CA CYS A 4 12.68 6.33 -2.19
C CYS A 4 11.50 5.37 -2.30
N SER A 5 11.77 4.09 -2.01
CA SER A 5 10.80 3.02 -1.79
C SER A 5 9.99 3.23 -0.49
N SER A 6 9.68 4.48 -0.14
CA SER A 6 8.87 4.82 1.03
C SER A 6 7.39 4.82 0.64
N GLY A 7 6.55 4.27 1.51
CA GLY A 7 5.12 4.12 1.24
C GLY A 7 4.43 5.47 1.02
N LEU A 8 3.32 5.48 0.28
CA LEU A 8 2.51 6.69 0.08
C LEU A 8 2.13 7.37 1.41
N LEU A 9 1.82 6.57 2.43
CA LEU A 9 1.53 7.03 3.78
C LEU A 9 2.70 7.79 4.40
N GLU A 10 3.92 7.26 4.31
CA GLU A 10 5.13 7.90 4.86
C GLU A 10 5.40 9.23 4.16
N ARG A 11 5.20 9.30 2.85
CA ARG A 11 5.37 10.54 2.08
C ARG A 11 4.38 11.62 2.51
N ILE A 12 3.11 11.27 2.71
CA ILE A 12 2.10 12.22 3.17
C ILE A 12 2.37 12.63 4.62
N GLN A 13 2.77 11.70 5.49
CA GLN A 13 3.19 12.01 6.86
C GLN A 13 4.40 12.95 6.89
N TYR A 14 5.35 12.80 5.97
CA TYR A 14 6.48 13.72 5.83
C TYR A 14 6.01 15.14 5.47
N LEU A 15 5.05 15.29 4.56
CA LEU A 15 4.46 16.59 4.23
C LEU A 15 3.77 17.24 5.44
N VAL A 16 3.02 16.44 6.21
CA VAL A 16 2.33 16.90 7.43
C VAL A 16 3.32 17.31 8.51
N SER A 17 4.28 16.44 8.85
CA SER A 17 5.25 16.67 9.91
C SER A 17 6.23 17.80 9.59
N GLY A 18 6.61 17.95 8.32
CA GLY A 18 7.47 19.03 7.85
C GLY A 18 6.74 20.36 7.66
N ASN A 19 5.41 20.41 7.83
CA ASN A 19 4.57 21.58 7.52
C ASN A 19 4.90 22.19 6.14
N ILE A 20 5.17 21.32 5.17
CA ILE A 20 5.60 21.70 3.83
C ILE A 20 4.40 22.29 3.11
N GLN A 21 4.53 23.49 2.55
CA GLN A 21 3.44 24.16 1.82
C GLN A 21 3.63 24.12 0.31
N GLU A 22 4.88 24.10 -0.14
CA GLU A 22 5.25 24.02 -1.55
C GLU A 22 6.17 22.82 -1.77
N LEU A 23 6.03 22.17 -2.93
CA LEU A 23 6.78 20.96 -3.22
C LEU A 23 7.36 21.02 -4.63
N THR A 24 8.69 20.97 -4.71
CA THR A 24 9.42 20.83 -5.97
C THR A 24 9.90 19.39 -6.09
N LEU A 25 9.50 18.70 -7.17
CA LEU A 25 9.78 17.27 -7.36
C LEU A 25 10.03 16.92 -8.83
N LEU A 26 10.71 15.80 -9.07
CA LEU A 26 10.76 15.16 -10.39
C LEU A 26 9.56 14.23 -10.53
N ALA A 27 8.56 14.68 -11.28
CA ALA A 27 7.34 13.93 -11.53
C ALA A 27 7.59 12.89 -12.63
N PRO A 28 7.46 11.58 -12.34
CA PRO A 28 7.61 10.57 -13.36
C PRO A 28 6.45 10.66 -14.35
N LEU A 29 6.77 10.81 -15.64
CA LEU A 29 5.80 10.79 -16.75
C LEU A 29 5.67 9.39 -17.37
N GLY A 30 6.64 8.51 -17.10
CA GLY A 30 6.70 7.13 -17.62
C GLY A 30 7.91 6.90 -18.52
N ALA A 31 8.22 5.64 -18.82
CA ALA A 31 9.34 5.25 -19.70
C ALA A 31 10.69 5.93 -19.38
N ASP A 32 11.02 6.04 -18.08
CA ASP A 32 12.22 6.74 -17.56
C ASP A 32 12.28 8.24 -17.88
N VAL A 33 11.16 8.82 -18.29
CA VAL A 33 10.98 10.26 -18.49
C VAL A 33 10.37 10.87 -17.23
N SER A 34 10.98 11.94 -16.76
CA SER A 34 10.50 12.74 -15.62
C SER A 34 10.48 14.22 -15.95
N ALA A 35 9.51 14.94 -15.40
CA ALA A 35 9.42 16.39 -15.52
C ALA A 35 9.75 17.05 -14.18
N HIS A 36 10.48 18.17 -14.24
CA HIS A 36 10.64 19.02 -13.07
C HIS A 36 9.34 19.76 -12.82
N ALA A 37 8.67 19.45 -11.71
CA ALA A 37 7.38 20.00 -11.36
C ALA A 37 7.48 20.81 -10.07
N HIS A 38 6.85 21.98 -10.06
CA HIS A 38 6.66 22.79 -8.89
C HIS A 38 5.18 22.78 -8.53
N VAL A 39 4.87 22.36 -7.31
CA VAL A 39 3.53 22.27 -6.74
C VAL A 39 3.38 23.43 -5.75
N PRO A 40 2.58 24.46 -6.08
CA PRO A 40 2.49 25.69 -5.29
C PRO A 40 1.68 25.53 -4.00
N SER A 41 0.89 24.46 -3.85
CA SER A 41 0.22 24.13 -2.60
C SER A 41 0.08 22.62 -2.46
N VAL A 42 0.52 22.08 -1.32
CA VAL A 42 0.30 20.67 -0.95
C VAL A 42 -0.77 20.50 0.13
N SER A 43 -1.65 21.49 0.31
CA SER A 43 -2.72 21.46 1.31
C SER A 43 -3.73 20.32 1.09
N ARG A 44 -3.90 19.89 -0.16
CA ARG A 44 -4.84 18.85 -0.58
C ARG A 44 -4.20 17.87 -1.56
N VAL A 45 -4.69 16.65 -1.55
CA VAL A 45 -4.22 15.55 -2.40
C VAL A 45 -5.40 14.78 -2.97
N TRP A 46 -5.24 14.28 -4.18
CA TRP A 46 -6.19 13.36 -4.80
C TRP A 46 -5.84 11.94 -4.39
N VAL A 47 -6.79 11.23 -3.79
CA VAL A 47 -6.62 9.84 -3.36
C VAL A 47 -7.59 8.96 -4.11
N ASP A 48 -7.07 7.87 -4.68
CA ASP A 48 -7.85 6.80 -5.27
C ASP A 48 -8.55 5.96 -4.20
N VAL A 49 -9.87 6.03 -4.19
CA VAL A 49 -10.72 5.24 -3.26
C VAL A 49 -11.22 3.92 -3.88
N GLY A 50 -10.89 3.68 -5.16
CA GLY A 50 -11.27 2.50 -5.94
C GLY A 50 -12.36 2.80 -6.96
N LEU A 51 -12.62 1.82 -7.84
CA LEU A 51 -13.64 1.91 -8.90
C LEU A 51 -13.45 3.13 -9.83
N ASP A 52 -12.20 3.54 -10.06
CA ASP A 52 -11.85 4.73 -10.85
C ASP A 52 -12.42 6.04 -10.26
N VAL A 53 -12.67 6.05 -8.95
CA VAL A 53 -13.14 7.22 -8.21
C VAL A 53 -11.99 7.82 -7.41
N PHE A 54 -11.75 9.11 -7.64
CA PHE A 54 -10.77 9.91 -6.92
C PHE A 54 -11.51 10.95 -6.09
N LEU A 55 -11.10 11.08 -4.83
CA LEU A 55 -11.62 12.11 -3.93
C LEU A 55 -10.48 13.03 -3.49
N GLU A 56 -10.81 14.30 -3.30
CA GLU A 56 -9.90 15.29 -2.76
C GLU A 56 -9.92 15.24 -1.23
N PHE A 57 -8.75 15.02 -0.64
CA PHE A 57 -8.55 14.96 0.80
C PHE A 57 -7.59 16.06 1.26
N SER A 58 -7.81 16.57 2.46
CA SER A 58 -6.73 17.22 3.21
C SER A 58 -5.66 16.17 3.60
N LEU A 59 -4.45 16.63 3.90
CA LEU A 59 -3.37 15.71 4.27
C LEU A 59 -3.71 14.83 5.48
N SER A 60 -4.41 15.37 6.49
CA SER A 60 -4.82 14.62 7.69
C SER A 60 -5.86 13.55 7.36
N GLU A 61 -6.85 13.88 6.53
CA GLU A 61 -7.85 12.90 6.09
C GLU A 61 -7.22 11.81 5.23
N ALA A 62 -6.26 12.16 4.37
CA ALA A 62 -5.52 11.20 3.57
C ALA A 62 -4.70 10.23 4.46
N VAL A 63 -4.03 10.72 5.50
CA VAL A 63 -3.33 9.87 6.47
C VAL A 63 -4.30 8.92 7.17
N ALA A 64 -5.45 9.41 7.63
CA ALA A 64 -6.45 8.58 8.30
C ALA A 64 -6.99 7.48 7.36
N PHE A 65 -7.36 7.85 6.13
CA PHE A 65 -7.87 6.93 5.13
C PHE A 65 -6.84 5.84 4.77
N LEU A 66 -5.61 6.25 4.47
CA LEU A 66 -4.54 5.33 4.09
C LEU A 66 -4.16 4.38 5.23
N THR A 67 -4.15 4.87 6.47
CA THR A 67 -3.89 4.03 7.65
C THR A 67 -4.98 2.95 7.79
N ALA A 68 -6.25 3.34 7.74
CA ALA A 68 -7.36 2.38 7.81
C ALA A 68 -7.33 1.35 6.65
N LYS A 69 -6.99 1.80 5.43
CA LYS A 69 -6.83 0.91 4.27
C LYS A 69 -5.67 -0.07 4.46
N LEU A 70 -4.54 0.39 4.99
CA LEU A 70 -3.36 -0.43 5.25
C LEU A 70 -3.61 -1.47 6.35
N ASP A 71 -4.30 -1.10 7.42
CA ASP A 71 -4.69 -2.02 8.49
C ASP A 71 -5.63 -3.12 7.95
N ARG A 72 -6.65 -2.74 7.16
CA ARG A 72 -7.55 -3.70 6.52
C ARG A 72 -6.77 -4.67 5.63
N LEU A 73 -5.93 -4.17 4.72
CA LEU A 73 -5.14 -5.02 3.82
C LEU A 73 -4.20 -5.96 4.60
N THR A 74 -3.58 -5.44 5.65
CA THR A 74 -2.70 -6.24 6.52
C THR A 74 -3.47 -7.36 7.22
N SER A 75 -4.69 -7.08 7.68
CA SER A 75 -5.57 -8.09 8.28
C SER A 75 -6.00 -9.17 7.26
N GLU A 76 -6.29 -8.77 6.02
CA GLU A 76 -6.68 -9.69 4.94
C GLU A 76 -5.52 -10.59 4.51
N VAL A 77 -4.30 -10.04 4.46
CA VAL A 77 -3.07 -10.82 4.19
C VAL A 77 -2.85 -11.86 5.29
N LYS A 78 -2.98 -11.46 6.57
CA LYS A 78 -2.83 -12.39 7.71
C LYS A 78 -3.86 -13.52 7.65
N ALA A 79 -5.14 -13.18 7.47
CA ALA A 79 -6.21 -14.18 7.37
C ALA A 79 -6.01 -15.14 6.17
N SER A 80 -5.49 -14.64 5.06
CA SER A 80 -5.17 -15.46 3.89
C SER A 80 -4.01 -16.41 4.16
N LEU A 81 -2.97 -15.94 4.86
CA LEU A 81 -1.83 -16.76 5.27
C LEU A 81 -2.26 -17.90 6.23
N GLU A 82 -3.16 -17.61 7.16
CA GLU A 82 -3.73 -18.61 8.07
C GLU A 82 -4.54 -19.67 7.32
N ARG A 83 -5.31 -19.28 6.31
CA ARG A 83 -6.04 -20.24 5.45
C ARG A 83 -5.07 -21.11 4.66
N LEU A 84 -4.00 -20.53 4.11
CA LEU A 84 -2.98 -21.27 3.38
C LEU A 84 -2.26 -22.28 4.27
N SER A 85 -1.89 -21.90 5.49
CA SER A 85 -1.25 -22.81 6.43
C SER A 85 -2.19 -23.96 6.85
N ALA A 86 -3.48 -23.68 7.07
CA ALA A 86 -4.47 -24.69 7.37
C ALA A 86 -4.67 -25.68 6.21
N VAL A 87 -4.73 -25.19 4.96
CA VAL A 87 -4.82 -26.05 3.77
C VAL A 87 -3.57 -26.90 3.63
N ARG A 88 -2.38 -26.32 3.81
CA ARG A 88 -1.11 -27.04 3.74
C ARG A 88 -1.04 -28.19 4.76
N ALA A 89 -1.40 -27.92 6.01
CA ALA A 89 -1.42 -28.94 7.06
C ALA A 89 -2.40 -30.09 6.76
N ARG A 90 -3.54 -29.80 6.12
CA ARG A 90 -4.50 -30.84 5.69
C ARG A 90 -3.92 -31.72 4.59
N LEU A 91 -3.22 -31.14 3.61
CA LEU A 91 -2.57 -31.90 2.54
C LEU A 91 -1.46 -32.80 3.08
N GLU A 92 -0.63 -32.31 3.98
CA GLU A 92 0.45 -33.10 4.62
C GLU A 92 -0.12 -34.31 5.40
N LYS A 93 -1.24 -34.13 6.12
CA LYS A 93 -1.94 -35.24 6.78
C LYS A 93 -2.45 -36.28 5.80
N LEU A 94 -3.14 -35.86 4.74
CA LEU A 94 -3.67 -36.78 3.71
C LEU A 94 -2.56 -37.57 3.00
N GLN A 95 -1.39 -36.96 2.78
CA GLN A 95 -0.23 -37.67 2.23
C GLN A 95 0.29 -38.74 3.21
N THR A 96 0.40 -38.41 4.49
CA THR A 96 0.86 -39.35 5.52
C THR A 96 -0.11 -40.53 5.69
N ASP A 97 -1.41 -40.25 5.70
CA ASP A 97 -2.45 -41.26 5.79
C ASP A 97 -2.52 -42.12 4.51
N GLY A 98 -2.31 -41.54 3.33
CA GLY A 98 -2.26 -42.27 2.06
C GLY A 98 -1.07 -43.22 1.91
N ILE A 99 0.07 -42.93 2.57
CA ILE A 99 1.23 -43.84 2.62
C ILE A 99 0.93 -45.08 3.49
N LEU A 100 -0.01 -44.99 4.45
CA LEU A 100 -0.44 -46.11 5.28
C LEU A 100 -1.44 -47.06 4.58
N PHE A 101 -2.07 -46.67 3.46
CA PHE A 101 -3.03 -47.50 2.71
C PHE A 101 -2.40 -48.31 1.55
N ARG A 102 -1.08 -48.21 1.33
CA ARG A 102 -0.32 -49.09 0.41
C ARG A 102 0.55 -50.06 1.24
N GLN A 103 -0.06 -51.05 1.87
CA GLN A 103 0.58 -52.31 2.23
C GLN A 103 -0.37 -53.47 1.94
#